data_AF-A0A1B1VX41-F1
#
_entry.id   AF-A0A1B1VX41-F1
#
_cell.length_a   1.000
_cell.length_b   1.000
_cell.length_c   1.000
_cell.angle_alpha   90.00
_cell.angle_beta   90.00
_cell.angle_gamma   90.00
#
_symmetry.space_group_name_H-M   'P 1'
#
loop_
_entity.id
_entity.type
_entity.pdbx_description
1 polymer ?
#
loop_
_entity_poly.entity_id
_entity_poly.type
_entity_poly.pdbx_seq_one_letter_code
_entity_poly.pdbx_strand_id
1 'polypeptide(L)'
;RLEAELGSHEPAIQAVQEAGEKLMDVSNLGVPEIEQRLKALNQAWAELKQLAATRGQKLDESLTYQQFLAQVEEEEAWISEKQQLLSVEDYGDTMAAVQGLLKKHDAFETDFQAHRERCKDIGEKGKKLVAEGNHHADSINQRCQQLQTKLDHLAALASRRKAKL
;
A
#
# COMPACT_ATOMS: atom_id res chain seq x y z
N ARG A 1 8.05 16.06 5.15
CA ARG A 1 8.05 17.53 5.33
C ARG A 1 8.00 17.92 6.81
N LEU A 2 7.00 17.47 7.58
CA LEU A 2 6.94 17.72 9.03
C LEU A 2 8.18 17.19 9.80
N GLU A 3 8.61 15.95 9.53
CA GLU A 3 9.79 15.37 10.19
C GLU A 3 11.10 16.10 9.84
N ALA A 4 11.22 16.60 8.60
CA ALA A 4 12.36 17.39 8.18
C ALA A 4 12.38 18.78 8.84
N GLU A 5 11.21 19.41 8.98
CA GLU A 5 11.05 20.66 9.73
C GLU A 5 11.40 20.45 11.22
N LEU A 6 10.96 19.37 11.86
CA LEU A 6 11.38 19.02 13.23
C LEU A 6 12.89 18.83 13.35
N GLY A 7 13.50 18.11 12.40
CA GLY A 7 14.95 17.93 12.36
C GLY A 7 15.71 19.26 12.26
N SER A 8 15.15 20.25 11.54
CA SER A 8 15.76 21.59 11.42
C SER A 8 15.65 22.43 12.71
N HIS A 9 14.69 22.14 13.57
CA HIS A 9 14.50 22.82 14.85
C HIS A 9 15.26 22.17 16.02
N GLU A 10 15.71 20.92 15.89
CA GLU A 10 16.46 20.21 16.94
C GLU A 10 17.69 21.00 17.44
N PRO A 11 18.53 21.62 16.58
CA PRO A 11 19.69 22.40 17.06
C PRO A 11 19.30 23.62 17.90
N ALA A 12 18.15 24.26 17.59
CA ALA A 12 17.67 25.41 18.35
C ALA A 12 17.16 24.99 19.73
N ILE A 13 16.49 23.84 19.83
CA ILE A 13 16.06 23.26 21.11
C ILE A 13 17.28 22.89 21.96
N GLN A 14 18.29 22.26 21.37
CA GLN A 14 19.56 21.93 22.04
C GLN A 14 20.28 23.20 22.54
N ALA A 15 20.34 24.25 21.73
CA ALA A 15 20.96 25.51 22.13
C ALA A 15 20.25 26.15 23.34
N VAL A 16 18.92 26.07 23.42
CA VAL A 16 18.15 26.57 24.58
C VAL A 16 18.40 25.71 25.83
N GLN A 17 18.52 24.39 25.67
CA GLN A 17 18.88 23.47 26.76
C GLN A 17 20.27 23.79 27.32
N GLU A 18 21.28 23.86 26.47
CA GLU A 18 22.66 24.19 26.86
C GLU A 18 22.76 25.57 27.51
N ALA A 19 22.05 26.56 26.99
CA ALA A 19 22.05 27.90 27.57
C ALA A 19 21.39 27.92 28.97
N GLY A 20 20.30 27.16 29.15
CA GLY A 20 19.63 27.03 30.43
C GLY A 20 20.49 26.30 31.46
N GLU A 21 21.18 25.23 31.08
CA GLU A 21 22.13 24.49 31.94
C GLU A 21 23.28 25.41 32.39
N LYS A 22 23.91 26.13 31.46
CA LYS A 22 24.98 27.09 31.79
C LYS A 22 24.51 28.20 32.74
N LEU A 23 23.28 28.69 32.60
CA LEU A 23 22.74 29.72 33.49
C LEU A 23 22.55 29.21 34.92
N MET A 24 22.18 27.94 35.09
CA MET A 24 22.05 27.30 36.40
C MET A 24 23.42 27.05 37.05
N ASP A 25 24.46 26.77 36.27
CA ASP A 25 25.83 26.59 36.77
C ASP A 25 26.47 27.90 37.27
N VAL A 26 26.14 29.03 36.63
CA VAL A 26 26.78 30.34 36.89
C VAL A 26 26.02 31.16 37.95
N SER A 27 24.72 30.92 38.17
CA SER A 27 23.89 31.72 39.08
C SER A 27 22.92 30.86 39.89
N ASN A 28 22.87 31.08 41.20
CA ASN A 28 21.91 30.42 42.09
C ASN A 28 20.53 31.12 42.12
N LEU A 29 20.36 32.26 41.44
CA LEU A 29 19.10 33.00 41.36
C LEU A 29 18.23 32.44 40.25
N GLY A 30 16.98 32.08 40.57
CA GLY A 30 15.99 31.65 39.58
C GLY A 30 16.19 30.23 39.04
N VAL A 31 17.13 29.46 39.57
CA VAL A 31 17.37 28.04 39.20
C VAL A 31 16.08 27.21 39.19
N PRO A 32 15.19 27.27 40.21
CA PRO A 32 13.96 26.49 40.19
C PRO A 32 13.03 26.84 39.01
N GLU A 33 13.00 28.11 38.60
CA GLU A 33 12.17 28.54 37.47
C GLU A 33 12.79 28.11 36.14
N ILE A 34 14.12 28.22 35.98
CA ILE A 34 14.85 27.77 34.80
C ILE A 34 14.67 26.25 34.62
N GLU A 35 14.86 25.48 35.69
CA GLU A 35 14.69 24.03 35.69
C GLU A 35 13.25 23.64 35.30
N GLN A 36 12.24 24.31 35.87
CA GLN A 36 10.84 24.06 35.53
C GLN A 36 10.55 24.34 34.05
N ARG A 37 11.08 25.45 33.50
CA ARG A 37 10.88 25.81 32.08
C ARG A 37 11.60 24.86 31.13
N LEU A 38 12.84 24.46 31.44
CA LEU A 38 13.58 23.46 30.66
C LEU A 38 12.87 22.12 30.67
N LYS A 39 12.36 21.69 31.83
CA LYS A 39 11.58 20.45 31.94
C LYS A 39 10.31 20.50 31.07
N ALA A 40 9.58 21.62 31.11
CA ALA A 40 8.39 21.81 30.28
C ALA A 40 8.72 21.81 28.78
N LEU A 41 9.83 22.47 28.38
CA LEU A 41 10.31 22.47 27.00
C LEU A 41 10.65 21.05 26.52
N ASN A 42 11.40 20.30 27.33
CA ASN A 42 11.81 18.93 27.02
C ASN A 42 10.61 18.00 26.87
N GLN A 43 9.64 18.13 27.76
CA GLN A 43 8.40 17.36 27.68
C GLN A 43 7.62 17.70 26.41
N ALA A 44 7.39 18.99 26.13
CA ALA A 44 6.67 19.41 24.92
C ALA A 44 7.39 18.97 23.64
N TRP A 45 8.73 19.04 23.61
CA TRP A 45 9.52 18.58 22.48
C TRP A 45 9.42 17.06 22.28
N ALA A 46 9.50 16.28 23.36
CA ALA A 46 9.34 14.83 23.30
C ALA A 46 7.95 14.42 22.83
N GLU A 47 6.90 15.04 23.37
CA GLU A 47 5.51 14.81 22.94
C GLU A 47 5.29 15.16 21.47
N LEU A 48 5.83 16.29 21.00
CA LEU A 48 5.74 16.69 19.60
C LEU A 48 6.43 15.68 18.67
N LYS A 49 7.64 15.21 19.03
CA LYS A 49 8.35 14.17 18.26
C LYS A 49 7.56 12.87 18.20
N GLN A 50 6.98 12.43 19.32
CA GLN A 50 6.16 11.23 19.36
C GLN A 50 4.90 11.36 18.49
N LEU A 51 4.19 12.49 18.57
CA LEU A 51 3.00 12.76 17.75
C LEU A 51 3.33 12.80 16.27
N ALA A 52 4.45 13.43 15.90
CA ALA A 52 4.89 13.50 14.52
C ALA A 52 5.27 12.12 13.96
N ALA A 53 6.03 11.32 14.71
CA ALA A 53 6.37 9.96 14.33
C ALA A 53 5.12 9.07 14.17
N THR A 54 4.18 9.14 15.11
CA THR A 54 2.91 8.41 15.04
C THR A 54 2.10 8.82 13.81
N ARG A 55 2.07 10.11 13.49
CA ARG A 55 1.41 10.61 12.28
C ARG A 55 2.11 10.12 11.01
N GLY A 56 3.44 10.12 11.00
CA GLY A 56 4.25 9.60 9.89
C GLY A 56 3.92 8.13 9.59
N GLN A 57 3.93 7.29 10.62
CA GLN A 57 3.57 5.86 10.52
C GLN A 57 2.17 5.67 9.94
N LYS A 58 1.15 6.35 10.47
CA LYS A 58 -0.23 6.25 9.96
C LYS A 58 -0.37 6.68 8.50
N LEU A 59 0.38 7.69 8.06
CA LEU A 59 0.38 8.14 6.67
C LEU A 59 1.02 7.10 5.74
N ASP A 60 2.12 6.49 6.17
CA ASP A 60 2.80 5.42 5.42
C ASP A 60 1.94 4.17 5.28
N GLU A 61 1.28 3.75 6.37
CA GLU A 61 0.28 2.68 6.37
C GLU A 61 -0.87 2.97 5.40
N SER A 62 -1.39 4.20 5.44
CA SER A 62 -2.48 4.63 4.55
C SER A 62 -2.04 4.65 3.08
N LEU A 63 -0.84 5.17 2.80
CA LEU A 63 -0.28 5.21 1.45
C LEU A 63 -0.12 3.79 0.89
N THR A 64 0.45 2.90 1.69
CA THR A 64 0.68 1.51 1.28
C THR A 64 -0.64 0.77 1.03
N TYR A 65 -1.66 1.01 1.87
CA TYR A 65 -3.00 0.48 1.66
C TYR A 65 -3.65 1.00 0.37
N GLN A 66 -3.55 2.31 0.09
CA GLN A 66 -4.08 2.88 -1.15
C GLN A 66 -3.38 2.34 -2.40
N GLN A 67 -2.05 2.16 -2.35
CA GLN A 67 -1.31 1.51 -3.43
C GLN A 67 -1.76 0.06 -3.65
N PHE A 68 -2.01 -0.69 -2.57
CA PHE A 68 -2.58 -2.03 -2.67
C PHE A 68 -3.95 -2.02 -3.34
N LEU A 69 -4.85 -1.12 -2.94
CA LEU A 69 -6.17 -1.01 -3.57
C LEU A 69 -6.10 -0.68 -5.05
N ALA A 70 -5.23 0.26 -5.44
CA ALA A 70 -5.01 0.61 -6.84
C ALA A 70 -4.54 -0.60 -7.67
N GLN A 71 -3.62 -1.40 -7.13
CA GLN A 71 -3.17 -2.64 -7.79
C GLN A 71 -4.31 -3.67 -7.93
N VAL A 72 -5.15 -3.83 -6.91
CA VAL A 72 -6.33 -4.71 -7.00
C VAL A 72 -7.29 -4.21 -8.08
N GLU A 73 -7.60 -2.92 -8.09
CA GLU A 73 -8.54 -2.33 -9.06
C GLU A 73 -8.04 -2.45 -10.51
N GLU A 74 -6.75 -2.26 -10.74
CA GLU A 74 -6.12 -2.45 -12.05
C GLU A 74 -6.30 -3.89 -12.57
N GLU A 75 -6.00 -4.88 -11.73
CA GLU A 75 -6.17 -6.29 -12.09
C GLU A 75 -7.65 -6.66 -12.23
N GLU A 76 -8.54 -6.16 -11.37
CA GLU A 76 -9.98 -6.38 -11.49
C GLU A 76 -10.56 -5.81 -12.79
N ALA A 77 -10.10 -4.63 -13.22
CA ALA A 77 -10.52 -4.01 -14.46
C ALA A 77 -10.09 -4.85 -15.67
N TRP A 78 -8.82 -5.28 -15.68
CA TRP A 78 -8.31 -6.15 -16.73
C TRP A 78 -9.08 -7.49 -16.80
N ILE A 79 -9.30 -8.14 -15.65
CA ILE A 79 -10.07 -9.39 -15.60
C ILE A 79 -11.49 -9.18 -16.16
N SER A 80 -12.15 -8.09 -15.76
CA SER A 80 -13.52 -7.80 -16.20
C SER A 80 -13.60 -7.57 -17.71
N GLU A 81 -12.62 -6.85 -18.27
CA GLU A 81 -12.50 -6.68 -19.73
C GLU A 81 -12.35 -8.02 -20.44
N LYS A 82 -11.45 -8.89 -19.96
CA LYS A 82 -11.22 -10.20 -20.60
C LYS A 82 -12.40 -11.16 -20.43
N GLN A 83 -13.10 -11.11 -19.31
CA GLN A 83 -14.33 -11.88 -19.11
C GLN A 83 -15.39 -11.50 -20.15
N GLN A 84 -15.57 -10.21 -20.43
CA GLN A 84 -16.49 -9.74 -21.46
C GLN A 84 -16.08 -10.23 -22.86
N LEU A 85 -14.80 -10.14 -23.21
CA LEU A 85 -14.29 -10.61 -24.50
C LEU A 85 -14.48 -12.12 -24.69
N LEU A 86 -14.21 -12.92 -23.66
CA LEU A 86 -14.35 -14.38 -23.75
C LEU A 86 -15.81 -14.86 -23.75
N SER A 87 -16.74 -14.04 -23.23
CA SER A 87 -18.18 -14.35 -23.20
C SER A 87 -18.84 -14.28 -24.59
N VAL A 88 -18.18 -13.65 -25.58
CA VAL A 88 -18.68 -13.60 -26.95
C VAL A 88 -18.52 -14.97 -27.61
N GLU A 89 -19.63 -15.66 -27.88
CA GLU A 89 -19.66 -16.97 -28.54
C GLU A 89 -19.49 -16.84 -30.06
N ASP A 90 -18.26 -16.53 -30.50
CA ASP A 90 -17.81 -16.65 -31.90
C ASP A 90 -16.69 -17.69 -31.98
N TYR A 91 -16.94 -18.73 -32.77
CA TYR A 91 -16.04 -19.88 -32.97
C TYR A 91 -15.54 -19.99 -34.41
N GLY A 92 -15.93 -19.07 -35.30
CA GLY A 92 -15.60 -19.14 -36.72
C GLY A 92 -16.33 -20.26 -37.47
N ASP A 93 -16.54 -20.04 -38.77
CA ASP A 93 -17.27 -20.93 -39.69
C ASP A 93 -16.33 -21.61 -40.72
N THR A 94 -15.06 -21.24 -40.72
CA THR A 94 -14.02 -21.78 -41.61
C THR A 94 -12.78 -22.20 -40.83
N MET A 95 -12.03 -23.16 -41.36
CA MET A 95 -10.75 -23.60 -40.78
C MET A 95 -9.79 -22.42 -40.53
N ALA A 96 -9.72 -21.48 -41.48
CA ALA A 96 -8.88 -20.29 -41.35
C ALA A 96 -9.35 -19.35 -40.20
N ALA A 97 -10.66 -19.18 -40.04
CA ALA A 97 -11.22 -18.39 -38.94
C ALA A 97 -10.92 -19.03 -37.58
N VAL A 98 -11.13 -20.35 -37.44
CA VAL A 98 -10.83 -21.12 -36.23
C VAL A 98 -9.33 -21.01 -35.87
N GLN A 99 -8.42 -21.20 -36.83
CA GLN A 99 -6.98 -21.04 -36.61
C GLN A 99 -6.61 -19.62 -36.13
N GLY A 100 -7.26 -18.59 -36.69
CA GLY A 100 -7.10 -17.20 -36.25
C GLY A 100 -7.57 -16.98 -34.81
N LEU A 101 -8.69 -17.60 -34.41
CA LEU A 101 -9.21 -17.54 -33.04
C LEU A 101 -8.32 -18.29 -32.05
N LEU A 102 -7.79 -19.46 -32.42
CA LEU A 102 -6.81 -20.20 -31.61
C LEU A 102 -5.55 -19.37 -31.36
N LYS A 103 -5.00 -18.73 -32.39
CA LYS A 103 -3.82 -17.86 -32.23
C LYS A 103 -4.08 -16.67 -31.30
N LYS A 104 -5.27 -16.06 -31.37
CA LYS A 104 -5.67 -15.00 -30.43
C LYS A 104 -5.80 -15.53 -29.00
N HIS A 105 -6.31 -16.76 -28.86
CA HIS A 105 -6.46 -17.40 -27.56
C HIS A 105 -5.10 -17.75 -26.93
N ASP A 106 -4.13 -18.24 -27.70
CA ASP A 106 -2.78 -18.50 -27.19
C ASP A 106 -2.07 -17.21 -26.73
N ALA A 107 -2.28 -16.10 -27.44
CA ALA A 107 -1.81 -14.78 -27.01
C ALA A 107 -2.46 -14.36 -25.68
N PHE A 108 -3.78 -14.53 -25.56
CA PHE A 108 -4.50 -14.30 -24.30
C PHE A 108 -3.95 -15.14 -23.15
N GLU A 109 -3.68 -16.44 -23.35
CA GLU A 109 -3.14 -17.32 -22.30
C GLU A 109 -1.76 -16.87 -21.81
N THR A 110 -0.94 -16.32 -22.72
CA THR A 110 0.36 -15.74 -22.37
C THR A 110 0.18 -14.52 -21.45
N ASP A 111 -0.71 -13.60 -21.83
CA ASP A 111 -1.03 -12.43 -21.00
C ASP A 111 -1.64 -12.85 -19.65
N PHE A 112 -2.55 -13.84 -19.69
CA PHE A 112 -3.24 -14.33 -18.51
C PHE A 112 -2.28 -14.92 -17.48
N GLN A 113 -1.22 -15.62 -17.91
CA GLN A 113 -0.21 -16.11 -17.00
C GLN A 113 0.54 -14.96 -16.29
N ALA A 114 0.86 -13.87 -17.00
CA ALA A 114 1.50 -12.71 -16.38
C ALA A 114 0.59 -12.00 -15.37
N HIS A 115 -0.71 -11.91 -15.65
CA HIS A 115 -1.71 -11.35 -14.73
C HIS A 115 -1.98 -12.26 -13.53
N ARG A 116 -1.91 -13.59 -13.71
CA ARG A 116 -2.02 -14.56 -12.61
C ARG A 116 -0.90 -14.40 -11.58
N GLU A 117 0.34 -14.24 -12.04
CA GLU A 117 1.47 -13.98 -11.13
C GLU A 117 1.30 -12.64 -10.39
N ARG A 118 0.86 -11.58 -11.09
CA ARG A 118 0.55 -10.29 -10.43
C ARG A 118 -0.54 -10.40 -9.36
N CYS A 119 -1.63 -11.13 -9.65
CA CYS A 119 -2.68 -11.37 -8.67
C CYS A 119 -2.16 -12.13 -7.44
N LYS A 120 -1.24 -13.08 -7.63
CA LYS A 120 -0.57 -13.79 -6.55
C LYS A 120 0.29 -12.85 -5.71
N ASP A 121 1.12 -12.01 -6.34
CA ASP A 121 1.94 -11.01 -5.65
C ASP A 121 1.08 -10.02 -4.84
N ILE A 122 -0.05 -9.58 -5.40
CA ILE A 122 -1.03 -8.74 -4.69
C ILE A 122 -1.61 -9.48 -3.48
N GLY A 123 -1.94 -10.76 -3.63
CA GLY A 123 -2.42 -11.60 -2.53
C GLY A 123 -1.38 -11.75 -1.41
N GLU A 124 -0.10 -11.93 -1.76
CA GLU A 124 1.01 -11.99 -0.80
C GLU A 124 1.23 -10.65 -0.09
N LYS A 125 1.19 -9.54 -0.84
CA LYS A 125 1.23 -8.18 -0.28
C LYS A 125 0.06 -7.92 0.67
N GLY A 126 -1.14 -8.35 0.31
CA GLY A 126 -2.32 -8.27 1.18
C GLY A 126 -2.12 -9.01 2.51
N LYS A 127 -1.64 -10.26 2.46
CA LYS A 127 -1.32 -11.04 3.67
C LYS A 127 -0.27 -10.35 4.55
N LYS A 128 0.75 -9.76 3.92
CA LYS A 128 1.80 -9.02 4.64
C LYS A 128 1.21 -7.79 5.36
N LEU A 129 0.37 -7.01 4.69
CA LEU A 129 -0.31 -5.85 5.30
C LEU A 129 -1.18 -6.24 6.50
N VAL A 130 -1.90 -7.36 6.39
CA VAL A 130 -2.68 -7.91 7.52
C VAL A 130 -1.76 -8.31 8.67
N ALA A 131 -0.63 -8.96 8.38
CA ALA A 131 0.33 -9.39 9.40
C ALA A 131 1.03 -8.22 10.11
N GLU A 132 1.22 -7.10 9.43
CA GLU A 132 1.78 -5.85 9.98
C GLU A 132 0.78 -5.08 10.87
N GLY A 133 -0.44 -5.61 11.06
CA GLY A 133 -1.44 -5.02 11.95
C GLY A 133 -2.26 -3.90 11.30
N ASN A 134 -2.34 -3.87 9.97
CA ASN A 134 -3.13 -2.85 9.27
C ASN A 134 -4.60 -2.88 9.71
N HIS A 135 -5.15 -1.71 10.05
CA HIS A 135 -6.52 -1.57 10.53
C HIS A 135 -7.60 -1.94 9.48
N HIS A 136 -7.22 -2.14 8.22
CA HIS A 136 -8.11 -2.55 7.13
C HIS A 136 -8.04 -4.05 6.81
N ALA A 137 -7.64 -4.89 7.76
CA ALA A 137 -7.44 -6.33 7.54
C ALA A 137 -8.64 -7.03 6.88
N ASP A 138 -9.86 -6.77 7.35
CA ASP A 138 -11.07 -7.38 6.79
C ASP A 138 -11.29 -6.97 5.32
N SER A 139 -11.11 -5.68 5.02
CA SER A 139 -11.19 -5.15 3.66
C SER A 139 -10.13 -5.78 2.76
N ILE A 140 -8.88 -5.85 3.21
CA ILE A 140 -7.78 -6.45 2.45
C ILE A 140 -8.10 -7.91 2.11
N ASN A 141 -8.50 -8.70 3.11
CA ASN A 141 -8.85 -10.11 2.91
C ASN A 141 -10.02 -10.27 1.94
N GLN A 142 -11.07 -9.46 2.09
CA GLN A 142 -12.22 -9.49 1.19
C GLN A 142 -11.81 -9.15 -0.26
N ARG A 143 -11.00 -8.10 -0.45
CA ARG A 143 -10.52 -7.68 -1.77
C ARG A 143 -9.64 -8.76 -2.42
N CYS A 144 -8.72 -9.37 -1.67
CA CYS A 144 -7.92 -10.50 -2.16
C CYS A 144 -8.78 -11.69 -2.57
N GLN A 145 -9.79 -12.04 -1.76
CA GLN A 145 -10.69 -13.15 -2.07
C GLN A 145 -11.55 -12.87 -3.31
N GLN A 146 -12.05 -11.65 -3.46
CA GLN A 146 -12.81 -11.22 -4.64
C GLN A 146 -11.95 -11.29 -5.90
N LEU A 147 -10.71 -10.77 -5.85
CA LEU A 147 -9.78 -10.83 -6.97
C LEU A 147 -9.50 -12.28 -7.38
N GLN A 148 -9.21 -13.16 -6.41
CA GLN A 148 -8.98 -14.58 -6.68
C GLN A 148 -10.20 -15.25 -7.33
N THR A 149 -11.41 -14.98 -6.81
CA THR A 149 -12.66 -15.53 -7.37
C THR A 149 -12.87 -15.09 -8.82
N LYS A 150 -12.62 -13.82 -9.14
CA LYS A 150 -12.71 -13.30 -10.51
C LYS A 150 -11.68 -13.94 -11.44
N LEU A 151 -10.46 -14.14 -10.95
CA LEU A 151 -9.38 -14.79 -11.69
C LEU A 151 -9.72 -16.26 -12.02
N ASP A 152 -10.23 -17.00 -11.04
CA ASP A 152 -10.66 -18.39 -11.22
C ASP A 152 -11.82 -18.50 -12.21
N HIS A 153 -12.77 -17.56 -12.17
CA HIS A 153 -13.85 -17.49 -13.15
C HIS A 153 -13.30 -17.22 -14.56
N LEU A 154 -12.36 -16.29 -14.73
CA LEU A 154 -11.73 -16.04 -16.02
C LEU A 154 -10.99 -17.28 -16.54
N ALA A 155 -10.28 -18.01 -15.67
CA ALA A 155 -9.61 -19.26 -16.03
C ALA A 155 -10.60 -20.33 -16.55
N ALA A 156 -11.77 -20.44 -15.91
CA ALA A 156 -12.81 -21.38 -16.33
C ALA A 156 -13.40 -21.00 -17.69
N LEU A 157 -13.65 -19.71 -17.94
CA LEU A 157 -14.12 -19.22 -19.24
C LEU A 157 -13.10 -19.48 -20.35
N ALA A 158 -11.82 -19.19 -20.08
CA ALA A 158 -10.73 -19.44 -21.01
C ALA A 158 -10.64 -20.92 -21.40
N SER A 159 -10.66 -21.82 -20.40
CA SER A 159 -10.63 -23.26 -20.60
C SER A 159 -11.83 -23.75 -21.43
N ARG A 160 -13.03 -23.25 -21.14
CA ARG A 160 -14.24 -23.59 -21.89
C ARG A 160 -14.17 -23.12 -23.34
N ARG A 161 -13.64 -21.92 -23.58
CA ARG A 161 -13.47 -21.38 -24.94
C ARG A 161 -12.48 -22.23 -25.74
N LYS A 162 -11.34 -22.57 -25.14
CA LYS A 162 -10.32 -23.44 -25.75
C LYS A 162 -10.87 -24.79 -26.18
N ALA A 163 -11.74 -25.39 -25.37
CA ALA A 163 -12.35 -26.69 -25.68
C ALA A 163 -13.38 -26.64 -26.83
N LYS A 164 -13.87 -25.45 -27.19
CA LYS A 164 -14.86 -25.26 -28.27
C LYS A 164 -14.23 -24.77 -29.60
N LEU A 165 -13.00 -24.25 -29.56
CA LEU A 165 -12.20 -23.85 -30.73
C LEU A 165 -11.43 -25.05 -31.28
#